data_AF-A0A328RIN6-F1
#
_entry.id   AF-A0A328RIN6-F1
#
_cell.length_a   1.000
_cell.length_b   1.000
_cell.length_c   1.000
_cell.angle_alpha   90.00
_cell.angle_beta   90.00
_cell.angle_gamma   90.00
#
_symmetry.space_group_name_H-M   'P 1'
#
loop_
_entity.id
_entity.type
_entity.pdbx_description
1 polymer ?
#
loop_
_entity_poly.entity_id
_entity_poly.type
_entity_poly.pdbx_seq_one_letter_code
_entity_poly.pdbx_strand_id
1 'polypeptide(L)'
;MFTESMMCLNLRKQGKHAIVLVDDNVLLHHDTVQVDGIITCFDEAIRKRVSTFFLRRLSYIRFYSEFVDVEDFKRILNISKNMIESDLYKMDSIDLYPYINSSINRYYRSIDKFALEHRDYSDVLKMFVQNSLVSIFIAKSLFQKENPARICTSHGIYSTWGPFYQFFLNQKKMSITYSFGGFKTNGVVFCKNNIVASGIYDNNFFNQFNHQIDLDESYSFCRTYLKSRFEGKSMDLKNILKGVSKNNRNEEFIIQLNNKIDAYRHNVFAIFPNVFWDNSYIGCDILFQSNYDWFVQTIDYFVNNTNKLLIIRVHPAEYRWMKSNVGAMDIFNKLFKKQDNILFVDSSNPFSSYELFPYLNGAFVYNGTIGTELLYNDIPLFSGGLSPYHNKKICYEFKDKQEYFDLIENTQVIKEFQKENKDNLYKFVNYLLNYKIVPISFLSEHERCKVRLHLSNKTILNDQNLDYISYCLINDGNSYFQHWKTYIHEK
;
A
#
# COMPACT_ATOMS: atom_id res chain seq x y z
N MET A 1 4.87 13.47 -11.40
CA MET A 1 4.68 14.65 -12.28
C MET A 1 4.00 14.32 -13.61
N PHE A 2 4.47 13.37 -14.43
CA PHE A 2 3.87 13.14 -15.77
C PHE A 2 2.38 12.80 -15.71
N THR A 3 1.98 11.85 -14.85
CA THR A 3 0.57 11.45 -14.69
C THR A 3 -0.31 12.62 -14.26
N GLU A 4 0.19 13.42 -13.31
CA GLU A 4 -0.45 14.61 -12.77
C GLU A 4 -0.62 15.68 -13.85
N SER A 5 0.40 15.90 -14.68
CA SER A 5 0.32 16.79 -15.84
C SER A 5 -0.72 16.31 -16.85
N MET A 6 -0.80 15.02 -17.15
CA MET A 6 -1.81 14.50 -18.09
C MET A 6 -3.24 14.65 -17.55
N MET A 7 -3.45 14.38 -16.25
CA MET A 7 -4.75 14.63 -15.60
C MET A 7 -5.10 16.12 -15.64
N CYS A 8 -4.15 17.01 -15.32
CA CYS A 8 -4.35 18.46 -15.35
C CYS A 8 -4.67 18.99 -16.75
N LEU A 9 -3.93 18.55 -17.76
CA LEU A 9 -4.18 18.93 -19.15
C LEU A 9 -5.54 18.43 -19.64
N ASN A 10 -5.95 17.22 -19.25
CA ASN A 10 -7.27 16.72 -19.62
C ASN A 10 -8.40 17.52 -18.95
N LEU A 11 -8.25 17.90 -17.68
CA LEU A 11 -9.20 18.81 -17.01
C LEU A 11 -9.28 20.18 -17.68
N ARG A 12 -8.14 20.75 -18.10
CA ARG A 12 -8.08 22.03 -18.83
C ARG A 12 -8.73 21.93 -20.22
N LYS A 13 -8.53 20.83 -20.95
CA LYS A 13 -9.22 20.53 -22.22
C LYS A 13 -10.74 20.56 -22.05
N GLN A 14 -11.24 20.17 -20.87
CA GLN A 14 -12.66 20.21 -20.50
C GLN A 14 -13.09 21.54 -19.85
N GLY A 15 -12.29 22.61 -20.01
CA GLY A 15 -12.62 23.97 -19.57
C GLY A 15 -12.46 24.21 -18.06
N LYS A 16 -11.80 23.32 -17.32
CA LYS A 16 -11.57 23.50 -15.87
C LYS A 16 -10.26 24.25 -15.61
N HIS A 17 -10.25 25.12 -14.61
CA HIS A 17 -9.02 25.67 -14.07
C HIS A 17 -8.34 24.61 -13.18
N ALA A 18 -7.25 24.03 -13.68
CA ALA A 18 -6.46 23.03 -12.98
C ALA A 18 -4.98 23.44 -12.95
N ILE A 19 -4.28 23.12 -11.86
CA ILE A 19 -2.84 23.31 -11.71
C ILE A 19 -2.21 22.06 -11.10
N VAL A 20 -0.94 21.84 -11.40
CA VAL A 20 -0.08 20.83 -10.77
C VAL A 20 0.90 21.56 -9.87
N LEU A 21 0.94 21.14 -8.60
CA LEU A 21 1.92 21.65 -7.65
C LEU A 21 3.16 20.78 -7.67
N VAL A 22 4.32 21.41 -7.72
CA VAL A 22 5.62 20.75 -7.79
C VAL A 22 6.52 21.26 -6.68
N ASP A 23 7.11 20.33 -5.93
CA ASP A 23 8.18 20.65 -4.99
C ASP A 23 9.46 21.01 -5.74
N ASP A 24 9.94 22.23 -5.54
CA ASP A 24 11.22 22.74 -6.04
C ASP A 24 12.31 22.76 -4.96
N ASN A 25 12.32 21.72 -4.12
CA ASN A 25 13.20 21.54 -2.94
C ASN A 25 12.87 22.46 -1.77
N VAL A 26 11.58 22.73 -1.59
CA VAL A 26 11.06 23.38 -0.39
C VAL A 26 10.94 22.35 0.73
N LEU A 27 10.58 21.11 0.40
CA LEU A 27 10.65 20.00 1.34
C LEU A 27 12.11 19.60 1.60
N LEU A 28 12.42 19.29 2.86
CA LEU A 28 13.75 18.84 3.29
C LEU A 28 14.06 17.42 2.81
N HIS A 29 13.02 16.61 2.66
CA HIS A 29 13.11 15.23 2.23
C HIS A 29 11.85 14.82 1.48
N HIS A 30 11.99 13.92 0.50
CA HIS A 30 10.86 13.33 -0.17
C HIS A 30 10.78 11.85 0.20
N ASP A 31 9.61 11.37 0.61
CA ASP A 31 9.36 10.02 1.15
C ASP A 31 9.72 8.85 0.20
N THR A 32 10.13 9.15 -1.05
CA THR A 32 10.67 8.15 -1.98
C THR A 32 12.16 7.88 -1.77
N VAL A 33 12.87 8.68 -0.98
CA VAL A 33 14.28 8.51 -0.64
C VAL A 33 14.36 7.80 0.72
N GLN A 34 15.31 6.88 0.90
CA GLN A 34 15.54 6.15 2.16
C GLN A 34 16.91 6.49 2.72
N VAL A 35 17.22 6.04 3.94
CA VAL A 35 18.50 6.32 4.64
C VAL A 35 19.75 6.02 3.81
N ASP A 36 19.74 4.95 3.00
CA ASP A 36 20.88 4.58 2.12
C ASP A 36 20.86 5.28 0.75
N GLY A 37 19.81 6.06 0.48
CA GLY A 37 19.69 6.83 -0.74
C GLY A 37 20.73 7.95 -0.72
N ILE A 38 21.82 7.77 -1.46
CA ILE A 38 22.81 8.82 -1.70
C ILE A 38 22.07 10.04 -2.24
N ILE A 39 21.95 11.08 -1.42
CA ILE A 39 21.61 12.41 -1.93
C ILE A 39 22.85 12.84 -2.70
N THR A 40 22.86 12.65 -4.02
CA THR A 40 23.89 13.23 -4.89
C THR A 40 23.60 14.73 -5.01
N CYS A 41 23.85 15.46 -3.92
CA CYS A 41 23.49 16.87 -3.69
C CYS A 41 24.02 17.87 -4.72
N PHE A 42 24.90 17.49 -5.65
CA PHE A 42 25.48 18.44 -6.62
C PHE A 42 24.96 18.27 -8.06
N ASP A 43 24.78 17.04 -8.56
CA ASP A 43 24.35 16.81 -9.96
C ASP A 43 22.81 16.85 -10.09
N GLU A 44 22.07 16.37 -9.07
CA GLU A 44 20.60 16.50 -9.04
C GLU A 44 20.12 17.94 -8.89
N ALA A 45 20.82 18.75 -8.08
CA ALA A 45 20.45 20.15 -7.84
C ALA A 45 20.52 20.99 -9.12
N ILE A 46 21.54 20.76 -9.97
CA ILE A 46 21.70 21.44 -11.26
C ILE A 46 20.66 20.96 -12.28
N ARG A 47 20.44 19.64 -12.40
CA ARG A 47 19.40 19.08 -13.29
C ARG A 47 17.99 19.52 -12.87
N LYS A 48 17.70 19.62 -11.57
CA LYS A 48 16.44 20.19 -11.04
C LYS A 48 16.32 21.68 -11.33
N ARG A 49 17.37 22.48 -11.17
CA ARG A 49 17.33 23.93 -11.50
C ARG A 49 17.05 24.18 -12.99
N VAL A 50 17.65 23.42 -13.89
CA VAL A 50 17.41 23.55 -15.33
C VAL A 50 16.00 23.08 -15.70
N SER A 51 15.55 21.94 -15.19
CA SER A 51 14.19 21.44 -15.47
C SER A 51 13.09 22.33 -14.86
N THR A 52 13.26 22.82 -13.63
CA THR A 52 12.31 23.77 -13.01
C THR A 52 12.21 25.09 -13.78
N PHE A 53 13.29 25.59 -14.38
CA PHE A 53 13.25 26.79 -15.22
C PHE A 53 12.29 26.65 -16.42
N PHE A 54 12.35 25.53 -17.14
CA PHE A 54 11.42 25.29 -18.26
C PHE A 54 9.99 25.07 -17.79
N LEU A 55 9.81 24.34 -16.69
CA LEU A 55 8.49 24.06 -16.12
C LEU A 55 7.79 25.34 -15.62
N ARG A 56 8.53 26.35 -15.14
CA ARG A 56 7.99 27.68 -14.77
C ARG A 56 7.30 28.42 -15.91
N ARG A 57 7.58 28.06 -17.17
CA ARG A 57 6.89 28.65 -18.35
C ARG A 57 5.53 28.02 -18.61
N LEU A 58 5.22 26.89 -18.00
CA LEU A 58 3.95 26.20 -18.17
C LEU A 58 2.92 26.76 -17.18
N SER A 59 1.89 27.44 -17.68
CA SER A 59 0.87 28.12 -16.86
C SER A 59 0.03 27.20 -15.97
N TYR A 60 0.16 25.89 -16.11
CA TYR A 60 -0.49 24.89 -15.26
C TYR A 60 0.40 24.34 -14.17
N ILE A 61 1.68 24.72 -14.13
CA ILE A 61 2.61 24.27 -13.10
C ILE A 61 2.86 25.42 -12.14
N ARG A 62 2.68 25.15 -10.85
CA ARG A 62 2.97 26.08 -9.75
C ARG A 62 3.91 25.39 -8.78
N PHE A 63 4.81 26.16 -8.17
CA PHE A 63 5.84 25.63 -7.30
C PHE A 63 5.54 25.87 -5.83
N TYR A 64 6.01 24.97 -4.96
CA TYR A 64 5.88 25.13 -3.51
C TYR A 64 6.48 26.45 -3.02
N SER A 65 7.59 26.90 -3.61
CA SER A 65 8.23 28.19 -3.27
C SER A 65 7.35 29.42 -3.52
N GLU A 66 6.26 29.30 -4.27
CA GLU A 66 5.30 30.40 -4.47
C GLU A 66 4.30 30.54 -3.30
N PHE A 67 4.25 29.56 -2.41
CA PHE A 67 3.26 29.45 -1.35
C PHE A 67 3.85 29.48 0.06
N VAL A 68 5.18 29.46 0.20
CA VAL A 68 5.87 29.60 1.48
C VAL A 68 7.04 30.56 1.34
N ASP A 69 7.19 31.49 2.28
CA ASP A 69 8.26 32.48 2.29
C ASP A 69 9.24 32.30 3.45
N VAL A 70 10.23 33.20 3.54
CA VAL A 70 11.29 33.15 4.55
C VAL A 70 10.74 33.34 5.98
N GLU A 71 9.70 34.15 6.16
CA GLU A 71 9.09 34.37 7.47
C GLU A 71 8.29 33.14 7.92
N ASP A 72 7.61 32.48 6.98
CA ASP A 72 6.97 31.19 7.24
C ASP A 72 7.99 30.12 7.64
N PHE A 73 9.17 30.06 7.00
CA PHE A 73 10.23 29.15 7.43
C PHE A 73 10.72 29.43 8.85
N LYS A 74 10.89 30.70 9.24
CA LYS A 74 11.24 31.05 10.63
C LYS A 74 10.17 30.59 11.61
N ARG A 75 8.89 30.74 11.27
CA ARG A 75 7.76 30.24 12.07
C ARG A 75 7.79 28.72 12.19
N ILE A 76 8.00 28.01 11.07
CA ILE A 76 8.10 26.55 11.03
C ILE A 76 9.24 26.06 11.93
N LEU A 77 10.41 26.71 11.89
CA LEU A 77 11.53 26.36 12.77
C LEU A 77 11.16 26.49 14.26
N ASN A 78 10.50 27.58 14.63
CA ASN A 78 10.06 27.80 16.01
C ASN A 78 8.99 26.79 16.45
N ILE A 79 7.97 26.56 15.62
CA ILE A 79 6.89 25.60 15.90
C ILE A 79 7.46 24.18 16.01
N SER A 80 8.31 23.77 15.06
CA SER A 80 8.91 22.43 15.08
C SER A 80 9.72 22.18 16.34
N LYS A 81 10.50 23.16 16.82
CA LYS A 81 11.24 23.06 18.08
C LYS A 81 10.30 22.80 19.26
N ASN A 82 9.26 23.61 19.40
CA ASN A 82 8.29 23.46 20.48
C ASN A 82 7.53 22.12 20.41
N MET A 83 7.15 21.66 19.22
CA MET A 83 6.48 20.36 19.03
C MET A 83 7.35 19.19 19.50
N ILE A 84 8.64 19.22 19.16
CA ILE A 84 9.58 18.17 19.55
C ILE A 84 9.84 18.21 21.06
N GLU A 85 10.03 19.40 21.65
CA GLU A 85 10.27 19.55 23.10
C GLU A 85 9.06 19.13 23.95
N SER A 86 7.84 19.33 23.45
CA SER A 86 6.60 18.98 24.14
C SER A 86 6.06 17.59 23.81
N ASP A 87 6.66 16.89 22.85
CA ASP A 87 6.18 15.63 22.28
C ASP A 87 4.70 15.68 21.83
N LEU A 88 4.29 16.85 21.32
CA LEU A 88 2.91 17.12 20.89
C LEU A 88 2.88 17.58 19.43
N TYR A 89 2.69 16.63 18.51
CA TYR A 89 2.72 16.86 17.07
C TYR A 89 1.36 17.26 16.50
N LYS A 90 0.84 18.43 16.91
CA LYS A 90 -0.47 18.91 16.47
C LYS A 90 -0.42 20.34 15.93
N MET A 91 -1.04 20.57 14.77
CA MET A 91 -1.20 21.90 14.20
C MET A 91 -2.67 22.15 13.89
N ASP A 92 -3.25 23.19 14.48
CA ASP A 92 -4.69 23.45 14.47
C ASP A 92 -5.48 22.21 14.94
N SER A 93 -6.36 21.66 14.09
CA SER A 93 -7.12 20.43 14.33
C SER A 93 -6.48 19.17 13.73
N ILE A 94 -5.27 19.27 13.17
CA ILE A 94 -4.60 18.18 12.45
C ILE A 94 -3.58 17.53 13.39
N ASP A 95 -3.76 16.24 13.65
CA ASP A 95 -2.72 15.39 14.24
C ASP A 95 -1.69 15.02 13.17
N LEU A 96 -0.43 15.40 13.41
CA LEU A 96 0.67 15.18 12.48
C LEU A 96 1.42 13.89 12.73
N TYR A 97 1.29 13.31 13.93
CA TYR A 97 2.08 12.16 14.35
C TYR A 97 1.95 10.96 13.38
N PRO A 98 0.75 10.58 12.90
CA PRO A 98 0.62 9.43 11.99
C PRO A 98 1.41 9.61 10.69
N TYR A 99 1.47 10.82 10.14
CA TYR A 99 2.20 11.10 8.89
C TYR A 99 3.71 11.16 9.11
N ILE A 100 4.14 11.75 10.23
CA ILE A 100 5.54 11.81 10.64
C ILE A 100 6.08 10.40 10.88
N ASN A 101 5.36 9.61 11.67
CA ASN A 101 5.74 8.24 12.00
C ASN A 101 5.79 7.36 10.75
N SER A 102 4.81 7.50 9.86
CA SER A 102 4.79 6.78 8.59
C SER A 102 6.01 7.10 7.71
N SER A 103 6.40 8.37 7.66
CA SER A 103 7.62 8.82 6.97
C SER A 103 8.90 8.28 7.60
N ILE A 104 9.01 8.27 8.93
CA ILE A 104 10.15 7.73 9.67
C ILE A 104 10.33 6.23 9.40
N ASN A 105 9.25 5.44 9.53
CA ASN A 105 9.28 4.01 9.25
C ASN A 105 9.75 3.71 7.84
N ARG A 106 9.27 4.49 6.86
CA ARG A 106 9.68 4.36 5.46
C ARG A 106 11.13 4.77 5.24
N TYR A 107 11.59 5.83 5.89
CA TYR A 107 12.97 6.32 5.79
C TYR A 107 13.97 5.28 6.29
N TYR A 108 13.72 4.71 7.47
CA TYR A 108 14.57 3.68 8.07
C TYR A 108 14.30 2.27 7.55
N ARG A 109 13.19 2.04 6.83
CA ARG A 109 12.68 0.71 6.49
C ARG A 109 12.63 -0.19 7.73
N SER A 110 12.07 0.37 8.80
CA SER A 110 11.95 -0.21 10.14
C SER A 110 10.59 0.12 10.74
N ILE A 111 10.32 -0.38 11.95
CA ILE A 111 9.12 -0.03 12.75
C ILE A 111 9.48 0.95 13.87
N ASP A 112 8.50 1.70 14.35
CA ASP A 112 8.61 2.77 15.35
C ASP A 112 9.60 2.41 16.48
N LYS A 113 9.39 1.25 17.10
CA LYS A 113 10.16 0.80 18.27
C LYS A 113 11.65 0.63 17.98
N PHE A 114 12.01 0.21 16.76
CA PHE A 114 13.39 -0.01 16.35
C PHE A 114 13.98 1.22 15.64
N ALA A 115 13.13 2.07 15.02
CA ALA A 115 13.57 3.34 14.46
C ALA A 115 14.22 4.23 15.53
N LEU A 116 13.69 4.20 16.76
CA LEU A 116 14.25 4.91 17.93
C LEU A 116 15.68 4.51 18.29
N GLU A 117 16.18 3.34 17.86
CA GLU A 117 17.53 2.87 18.16
C GLU A 117 18.59 3.51 17.25
N HIS A 118 18.19 4.25 16.21
CA HIS A 118 19.10 4.93 15.28
C HIS A 118 19.69 6.23 15.87
N ARG A 119 21.00 6.43 15.68
CA ARG A 119 21.74 7.59 16.24
C ARG A 119 21.25 8.95 15.68
N ASP A 120 20.77 8.96 14.45
CA ASP A 120 20.28 10.15 13.74
C ASP A 120 18.75 10.36 13.89
N TYR A 121 18.08 9.57 14.74
CA TYR A 121 16.62 9.63 14.89
C TYR A 121 16.10 11.03 15.21
N SER A 122 16.76 11.77 16.10
CA SER A 122 16.34 13.13 16.44
C SER A 122 16.38 14.09 15.26
N ASP A 123 17.35 13.95 14.36
CA ASP A 123 17.48 14.79 13.17
C ASP A 123 16.42 14.42 12.13
N VAL A 124 16.16 13.12 11.97
CA VAL A 124 15.14 12.59 11.05
C VAL A 124 13.72 12.96 11.52
N LEU A 125 13.45 12.85 12.83
CA LEU A 125 12.20 13.31 13.43
C LEU A 125 11.99 14.80 13.14
N LYS A 126 13.00 15.63 13.43
CA LYS A 126 12.95 17.07 13.17
C LYS A 126 12.68 17.38 11.69
N MET A 127 13.34 16.67 10.78
CA MET A 127 13.15 16.79 9.35
C MET A 127 11.69 16.51 8.93
N PHE A 128 11.09 15.43 9.43
CA PHE A 128 9.71 15.07 9.07
C PHE A 128 8.64 15.91 9.76
N VAL A 129 8.91 16.43 10.96
CA VAL A 129 8.09 17.47 11.61
C VAL A 129 8.08 18.72 10.74
N GLN A 130 9.25 19.19 10.31
CA GLN A 130 9.39 20.38 9.47
C GLN A 130 8.73 20.21 8.10
N ASN A 131 8.92 19.07 7.43
CA ASN A 131 8.19 18.73 6.20
C ASN A 131 6.67 18.80 6.38
N SER A 132 6.15 18.24 7.48
CA SER A 132 4.71 18.22 7.74
C SER A 132 4.15 19.64 7.93
N LEU A 133 4.90 20.51 8.59
CA LEU A 133 4.55 21.92 8.77
C LEU A 133 4.62 22.68 7.43
N VAL A 134 5.69 22.51 6.65
CA VAL A 134 5.81 23.09 5.30
C VAL A 134 4.59 22.72 4.44
N SER A 135 4.20 21.45 4.43
CA SER A 135 3.02 20.96 3.72
C SER A 135 1.74 21.68 4.14
N ILE A 136 1.54 21.97 5.44
CA ILE A 136 0.38 22.73 5.91
C ILE A 136 0.45 24.20 5.51
N PHE A 137 1.61 24.86 5.64
CA PHE A 137 1.75 26.26 5.26
C PHE A 137 1.45 26.48 3.78
N ILE A 138 1.96 25.59 2.92
CA ILE A 138 1.64 25.57 1.49
C ILE A 138 0.13 25.38 1.29
N ALA A 139 -0.51 24.43 1.99
CA ALA A 139 -1.94 24.18 1.88
C ALA A 139 -2.78 25.41 2.27
N LYS A 140 -2.42 26.09 3.36
CA LYS A 140 -3.08 27.33 3.82
C LYS A 140 -2.95 28.46 2.80
N SER A 141 -1.73 28.71 2.32
CA SER A 141 -1.44 29.75 1.34
C SER A 141 -2.14 29.48 0.01
N LEU A 142 -2.14 28.22 -0.45
CA LEU A 142 -2.87 27.80 -1.64
C LEU A 142 -4.39 28.00 -1.49
N PHE A 143 -4.96 27.63 -0.33
CA PHE A 143 -6.37 27.83 -0.07
C PHE A 143 -6.77 29.31 -0.11
N GLN A 144 -5.93 30.20 0.41
CA GLN A 144 -6.16 31.64 0.36
C GLN A 144 -6.05 32.22 -1.06
N LYS A 145 -5.05 31.79 -1.84
CA LYS A 145 -4.77 32.34 -3.18
C LYS A 145 -5.66 31.76 -4.27
N GLU A 146 -5.89 30.46 -4.26
CA GLU A 146 -6.52 29.72 -5.37
C GLU A 146 -7.88 29.10 -4.97
N ASN A 147 -8.12 28.90 -3.66
CA ASN A 147 -9.33 28.29 -3.10
C ASN A 147 -9.87 27.09 -3.91
N PRO A 148 -9.05 26.05 -4.16
CA PRO A 148 -9.42 24.98 -5.08
C PRO A 148 -10.70 24.28 -4.61
N ALA A 149 -11.56 23.95 -5.57
CA ALA A 149 -12.77 23.17 -5.29
C ALA A 149 -12.43 21.74 -4.88
N ARG A 150 -11.35 21.19 -5.47
CA ARG A 150 -10.92 19.80 -5.29
C ARG A 150 -9.40 19.69 -5.29
N ILE A 151 -8.88 18.70 -4.58
CA ILE A 151 -7.46 18.33 -4.63
C ILE A 151 -7.31 16.87 -5.06
N CYS A 152 -6.20 16.55 -5.74
CA CYS A 152 -5.81 15.19 -6.08
C CYS A 152 -4.33 15.01 -5.71
N THR A 153 -4.00 14.03 -4.87
CA THR A 153 -2.64 13.84 -4.36
C THR A 153 -2.24 12.37 -4.26
N SER A 154 -0.95 12.10 -4.18
CA SER A 154 -0.41 10.75 -4.05
C SER A 154 -0.53 10.25 -2.61
N HIS A 155 -0.99 9.00 -2.42
CA HIS A 155 -1.09 8.23 -1.17
C HIS A 155 -1.89 8.85 -0.01
N GLY A 156 -1.51 10.05 0.47
CA GLY A 156 -2.11 10.74 1.61
C GLY A 156 -1.61 10.30 2.99
N ILE A 157 -0.55 9.50 3.08
CA ILE A 157 -0.12 8.85 4.34
C ILE A 157 1.25 9.29 4.88
N TYR A 158 2.00 10.10 4.13
CA TYR A 158 3.36 10.52 4.49
C TYR A 158 3.43 12.03 4.72
N SER A 159 4.46 12.52 5.42
CA SER A 159 4.70 13.95 5.68
C SER A 159 4.67 14.85 4.43
N THR A 160 5.04 14.32 3.26
CA THR A 160 4.99 15.03 1.97
C THR A 160 3.55 15.36 1.54
N TRP A 161 2.59 14.44 1.74
CA TRP A 161 1.23 14.55 1.14
C TRP A 161 0.10 14.58 2.16
N GLY A 162 0.25 13.88 3.28
CA GLY A 162 -0.78 13.65 4.29
C GLY A 162 -1.28 14.93 4.96
N PRO A 163 -0.40 15.77 5.52
CA PRO A 163 -0.82 17.03 6.16
C PRO A 163 -1.52 17.98 5.17
N PHE A 164 -1.02 18.07 3.92
CA PHE A 164 -1.66 18.85 2.86
C PHE A 164 -3.07 18.32 2.55
N TYR A 165 -3.20 17.01 2.35
CA TYR A 165 -4.48 16.33 2.13
C TYR A 165 -5.47 16.56 3.27
N GLN A 166 -5.02 16.37 4.51
CA GLN A 166 -5.85 16.47 5.71
C GLN A 166 -6.35 17.90 5.94
N PHE A 167 -5.52 18.90 5.62
CA PHE A 167 -5.95 20.30 5.65
C PHE A 167 -7.18 20.53 4.76
N PHE A 168 -7.14 20.12 3.50
CA PHE A 168 -8.26 20.31 2.57
C PHE A 168 -9.48 19.47 2.93
N LEU A 169 -9.28 18.27 3.49
CA LEU A 169 -10.37 17.45 4.02
C LEU A 169 -11.11 18.19 5.16
N ASN A 170 -10.37 18.82 6.09
CA ASN A 170 -10.96 19.64 7.17
C ASN A 170 -11.71 20.86 6.64
N GLN A 171 -11.30 21.42 5.50
CA GLN A 171 -12.02 22.50 4.81
C GLN A 171 -13.24 22.02 4.00
N LYS A 172 -13.64 20.73 4.14
CA LYS A 172 -14.74 20.11 3.41
C LYS A 172 -14.59 20.22 1.88
N LYS A 173 -13.35 20.29 1.39
CA LYS A 173 -13.06 20.21 -0.04
C LYS A 173 -13.02 18.75 -0.47
N MET A 174 -13.44 18.46 -1.70
CA MET A 174 -13.35 17.10 -2.22
C MET A 174 -11.88 16.75 -2.45
N SER A 175 -11.41 15.74 -1.72
CA SER A 175 -10.01 15.36 -1.70
C SER A 175 -9.84 13.95 -2.25
N ILE A 176 -9.17 13.81 -3.40
CA ILE A 176 -8.86 12.53 -4.01
C ILE A 176 -7.42 12.15 -3.66
N THR A 177 -7.22 10.91 -3.23
CA THR A 177 -5.89 10.31 -3.17
C THR A 177 -5.74 9.25 -4.26
N TYR A 178 -4.54 9.05 -4.77
CA TYR A 178 -4.28 7.97 -5.73
C TYR A 178 -2.95 7.28 -5.49
N SER A 179 -2.81 6.08 -6.03
CA SER A 179 -1.54 5.36 -6.11
C SER A 179 -1.47 4.50 -7.36
N PHE A 180 -0.27 4.17 -7.80
CA PHE A 180 -0.08 3.20 -8.88
C PHE A 180 -0.42 1.79 -8.40
N GLY A 181 -1.23 1.09 -9.19
CA GLY A 181 -1.71 -0.26 -8.91
C GLY A 181 -0.56 -1.24 -8.68
N GLY A 182 -0.65 -2.04 -7.60
CA GLY A 182 0.30 -3.11 -7.32
C GLY A 182 0.17 -4.29 -8.29
N PHE A 183 -1.06 -4.60 -8.71
CA PHE A 183 -1.37 -5.76 -9.54
C PHE A 183 -1.40 -5.50 -11.05
N LYS A 184 -1.70 -4.28 -11.46
CA LYS A 184 -1.64 -3.82 -12.85
C LYS A 184 -0.66 -2.66 -12.93
N THR A 185 0.44 -2.90 -13.62
CA THR A 185 1.59 -1.98 -13.80
C THR A 185 1.21 -0.69 -14.53
N ASN A 186 0.22 -0.76 -15.43
CA ASN A 186 -0.34 0.39 -16.13
C ASN A 186 -1.57 0.99 -15.42
N GLY A 187 -1.84 0.57 -14.19
CA GLY A 187 -3.06 0.90 -13.46
C GLY A 187 -2.87 1.98 -12.41
N VAL A 188 -3.93 2.75 -12.16
CA VAL A 188 -4.02 3.70 -11.05
C VAL A 188 -5.27 3.41 -10.23
N VAL A 189 -5.13 3.48 -8.91
CA VAL A 189 -6.22 3.34 -7.94
C VAL A 189 -6.47 4.71 -7.34
N PHE A 190 -7.75 5.11 -7.26
CA PHE A 190 -8.19 6.37 -6.68
C PHE A 190 -9.08 6.11 -5.48
N CYS A 191 -9.06 7.03 -4.52
CA CYS A 191 -9.96 7.04 -3.39
C CYS A 191 -10.45 8.46 -3.10
N LYS A 192 -11.77 8.62 -2.89
CA LYS A 192 -12.41 9.90 -2.61
C LYS A 192 -12.56 10.08 -1.10
N ASN A 193 -12.13 11.24 -0.61
CA ASN A 193 -12.21 11.67 0.79
C ASN A 193 -11.64 10.67 1.80
N ASN A 194 -10.69 9.84 1.35
CA ASN A 194 -9.95 8.92 2.20
C ASN A 194 -8.54 8.70 1.59
N ILE A 195 -7.63 8.12 2.36
CA ILE A 195 -6.31 7.72 1.87
C ILE A 195 -6.43 6.48 0.99
N VAL A 196 -5.62 6.39 -0.07
CA VAL A 196 -5.79 5.34 -1.09
C VAL A 196 -5.51 3.95 -0.54
N ALA A 197 -4.63 3.86 0.47
CA ALA A 197 -4.37 2.63 1.22
C ALA A 197 -5.67 2.14 1.88
N SER A 198 -6.38 3.03 2.59
CA SER A 198 -7.68 2.72 3.19
C SER A 198 -8.77 2.46 2.14
N GLY A 199 -8.67 3.12 0.99
CA GLY A 199 -9.56 2.92 -0.15
C GLY A 199 -9.56 1.49 -0.69
N ILE A 200 -8.50 0.70 -0.45
CA ILE A 200 -8.49 -0.74 -0.76
C ILE A 200 -9.56 -1.50 0.06
N TYR A 201 -9.87 -1.03 1.27
CA TYR A 201 -10.90 -1.57 2.17
C TYR A 201 -12.26 -0.87 2.04
N ASP A 202 -12.41 0.10 1.13
CA ASP A 202 -13.73 0.66 0.83
C ASP A 202 -14.60 -0.39 0.11
N ASN A 203 -15.64 -0.80 0.82
CA ASN A 203 -16.52 -1.90 0.45
C ASN A 203 -17.80 -1.40 -0.22
N ASN A 204 -18.05 -0.08 -0.22
CA ASN A 204 -19.33 0.47 -0.67
C ASN A 204 -19.63 0.07 -2.11
N PHE A 205 -18.65 0.21 -3.01
CA PHE A 205 -18.87 -0.19 -4.40
C PHE A 205 -19.10 -1.70 -4.54
N PHE A 206 -18.27 -2.54 -3.93
CA PHE A 206 -18.44 -3.99 -4.07
C PHE A 206 -19.78 -4.44 -3.49
N ASN A 207 -20.12 -3.99 -2.29
CA ASN A 207 -21.35 -4.38 -1.61
C ASN A 207 -22.60 -3.86 -2.34
N GLN A 208 -22.52 -2.67 -2.94
CA GLN A 208 -23.63 -2.11 -3.71
C GLN A 208 -23.78 -2.76 -5.09
N PHE A 209 -22.68 -3.11 -5.77
CA PHE A 209 -22.69 -3.50 -7.19
C PHE A 209 -22.30 -4.95 -7.46
N ASN A 210 -22.04 -5.80 -6.44
CA ASN A 210 -21.66 -7.21 -6.64
C ASN A 210 -22.72 -8.04 -7.42
N HIS A 211 -23.98 -7.62 -7.38
CA HIS A 211 -25.08 -8.26 -8.09
C HIS A 211 -25.00 -8.00 -9.60
N GLN A 212 -24.28 -6.95 -10.02
CA GLN A 212 -24.03 -6.60 -11.42
C GLN A 212 -22.73 -7.23 -11.94
N ILE A 213 -21.89 -7.80 -11.07
CA ILE A 213 -20.66 -8.49 -11.46
C ILE A 213 -21.02 -9.91 -11.87
N ASP A 214 -20.81 -10.21 -13.15
CA ASP A 214 -21.05 -11.53 -13.75
C ASP A 214 -20.19 -12.61 -13.07
N LEU A 215 -20.84 -13.69 -12.61
CA LEU A 215 -20.18 -14.74 -11.84
C LEU A 215 -19.32 -15.64 -12.73
N ASP A 216 -19.77 -15.97 -13.93
CA ASP A 216 -19.05 -16.88 -14.83
C ASP A 216 -17.80 -16.23 -15.41
N GLU A 217 -17.88 -14.95 -15.81
CA GLU A 217 -16.74 -14.10 -16.17
C GLU A 217 -15.77 -14.03 -15.00
N SER A 218 -16.29 -13.79 -13.78
CA SER A 218 -15.46 -13.70 -12.58
C SER A 218 -14.73 -15.00 -12.27
N TYR A 219 -15.41 -16.15 -12.36
CA TYR A 219 -14.81 -17.46 -12.14
C TYR A 219 -13.70 -17.75 -13.16
N SER A 220 -13.99 -17.55 -14.45
CA SER A 220 -13.03 -17.75 -15.54
C SER A 220 -11.80 -16.84 -15.40
N PHE A 221 -12.02 -15.56 -15.10
CA PHE A 221 -10.95 -14.59 -14.84
C PHE A 221 -10.09 -15.00 -13.65
N CYS A 222 -10.71 -15.32 -12.50
CA CYS A 222 -9.99 -15.71 -11.28
C CYS A 222 -9.12 -16.93 -11.51
N ARG A 223 -9.67 -17.99 -12.13
CA ARG A 223 -8.93 -19.21 -12.44
C ARG A 223 -7.72 -18.93 -13.32
N THR A 224 -7.89 -18.10 -14.35
CA THR A 224 -6.82 -17.75 -15.29
C THR A 224 -5.74 -16.90 -14.62
N TYR A 225 -6.15 -15.85 -13.89
CA TYR A 225 -5.25 -14.94 -13.20
C TYR A 225 -4.44 -15.64 -12.11
N LEU A 226 -5.12 -16.39 -11.23
CA LEU A 226 -4.47 -17.09 -10.12
C LEU A 226 -3.58 -18.22 -10.60
N LYS A 227 -3.97 -18.97 -11.64
CA LYS A 227 -3.07 -19.94 -12.29
C LYS A 227 -1.78 -19.26 -12.80
N SER A 228 -1.91 -18.11 -13.46
CA SER A 228 -0.75 -17.33 -13.91
C SER A 228 0.13 -16.85 -12.74
N ARG A 229 -0.47 -16.50 -11.59
CA ARG A 229 0.28 -16.19 -10.36
C ARG A 229 1.03 -17.41 -9.82
N PHE A 230 0.36 -18.55 -9.67
CA PHE A 230 0.95 -19.77 -9.12
C PHE A 230 2.13 -20.28 -9.96
N GLU A 231 2.05 -20.12 -11.29
CA GLU A 231 3.15 -20.46 -12.21
C GLU A 231 4.28 -19.39 -12.25
N GLY A 232 4.14 -18.29 -11.50
CA GLY A 232 5.07 -17.16 -11.50
C GLY A 232 5.11 -16.40 -12.83
N LYS A 233 4.03 -16.46 -13.61
CA LYS A 233 3.90 -15.83 -14.93
C LYS A 233 3.20 -14.48 -14.89
N SER A 234 2.41 -14.20 -13.84
CA SER A 234 1.73 -12.92 -13.64
C SER A 234 2.72 -11.75 -13.60
N MET A 235 2.34 -10.61 -14.17
CA MET A 235 3.24 -9.46 -14.35
C MET A 235 3.64 -8.83 -13.01
N ASP A 236 2.71 -8.76 -12.07
CA ASP A 236 2.95 -8.18 -10.76
C ASP A 236 3.91 -9.05 -9.93
N LEU A 237 3.78 -10.39 -9.96
CA LEU A 237 4.78 -11.26 -9.36
C LEU A 237 6.12 -11.20 -10.10
N LYS A 238 6.15 -11.10 -11.43
CA LYS A 238 7.43 -10.95 -12.17
C LYS A 238 8.20 -9.72 -11.71
N ASN A 239 7.51 -8.63 -11.39
CA ASN A 239 8.12 -7.43 -10.86
C ASN A 239 8.68 -7.66 -9.45
N ILE A 240 7.92 -8.31 -8.57
CA ILE A 240 8.36 -8.67 -7.20
C ILE A 240 9.51 -9.69 -7.22
N LEU A 241 9.50 -10.64 -8.17
CA LEU A 241 10.43 -11.75 -8.32
C LEU A 241 11.59 -11.45 -9.28
N LYS A 242 11.69 -10.22 -9.80
CA LYS A 242 12.77 -9.82 -10.73
C LYS A 242 14.13 -10.03 -10.05
N GLY A 243 14.97 -10.88 -10.64
CA GLY A 243 16.28 -11.25 -10.07
C GLY A 243 16.29 -12.49 -9.16
N VAL A 244 15.16 -13.19 -8.97
CA VAL A 244 15.15 -14.55 -8.40
C VAL A 244 15.64 -15.51 -9.47
N SER A 245 16.81 -16.14 -9.28
CA SER A 245 17.19 -17.29 -10.10
C SER A 245 16.27 -18.47 -9.76
N LYS A 246 15.41 -18.88 -10.70
CA LYS A 246 14.64 -20.12 -10.58
C LYS A 246 15.53 -21.37 -10.52
N ASN A 247 16.81 -21.25 -10.88
CA ASN A 247 17.73 -22.36 -11.00
C ASN A 247 18.33 -22.83 -9.65
N ASN A 248 18.02 -22.15 -8.54
CA ASN A 248 18.52 -22.54 -7.21
C ASN A 248 17.40 -23.12 -6.33
N ARG A 249 16.62 -24.09 -6.84
CA ARG A 249 15.66 -24.80 -5.99
C ARG A 249 16.47 -25.52 -4.91
N ASN A 250 16.35 -25.07 -3.66
CA ASN A 250 17.11 -25.64 -2.55
C ASN A 250 16.48 -26.97 -2.14
N GLU A 251 16.91 -28.06 -2.78
CA GLU A 251 16.37 -29.40 -2.55
C GLU A 251 16.55 -29.87 -1.10
N GLU A 252 17.69 -29.52 -0.48
CA GLU A 252 17.92 -29.81 0.94
C GLU A 252 16.88 -29.15 1.84
N PHE A 253 16.55 -27.88 1.58
CA PHE A 253 15.50 -27.17 2.31
C PHE A 253 14.13 -27.84 2.11
N ILE A 254 13.81 -28.30 0.91
CA ILE A 254 12.55 -29.00 0.63
C ILE A 254 12.49 -30.33 1.38
N ILE A 255 13.58 -31.10 1.40
CA ILE A 255 13.65 -32.35 2.16
C ILE A 255 13.47 -32.07 3.66
N GLN A 256 14.16 -31.06 4.21
CA GLN A 256 14.02 -30.66 5.61
C GLN A 256 12.59 -30.22 5.94
N LEU A 257 11.97 -29.46 5.04
CA LEU A 257 10.58 -29.01 5.17
C LEU A 257 9.63 -30.21 5.20
N ASN A 258 9.74 -31.14 4.26
CA ASN A 258 8.89 -32.33 4.20
C ASN A 258 9.07 -33.20 5.46
N ASN A 259 10.30 -33.44 5.89
CA ASN A 259 10.58 -34.19 7.12
C ASN A 259 9.94 -33.51 8.35
N LYS A 260 9.94 -32.17 8.42
CA LYS A 260 9.23 -31.44 9.46
C LYS A 260 7.72 -31.58 9.33
N ILE A 261 7.15 -31.44 8.14
CA ILE A 261 5.71 -31.58 7.92
C ILE A 261 5.22 -32.97 8.39
N ASP A 262 5.96 -34.03 8.04
CA ASP A 262 5.65 -35.40 8.42
C ASP A 262 5.78 -35.62 9.94
N ALA A 263 6.84 -35.09 10.56
CA ALA A 263 7.06 -35.17 12.01
C ALA A 263 5.91 -34.56 12.83
N TYR A 264 5.19 -33.59 12.26
CA TYR A 264 4.06 -32.92 12.91
C TYR A 264 2.71 -33.47 12.42
N ARG A 265 2.69 -34.66 11.81
CA ARG A 265 1.47 -35.37 11.38
C ARG A 265 0.55 -34.51 10.50
N HIS A 266 1.14 -33.65 9.66
CA HIS A 266 0.40 -32.68 8.84
C HIS A 266 -0.52 -31.76 9.66
N ASN A 267 -0.09 -31.36 10.86
CA ASN A 267 -0.69 -30.27 11.64
C ASN A 267 0.14 -29.00 11.47
N VAL A 268 0.04 -28.41 10.28
CA VAL A 268 0.94 -27.39 9.76
C VAL A 268 0.17 -26.11 9.48
N PHE A 269 0.74 -25.01 9.96
CA PHE A 269 0.25 -23.68 9.74
C PHE A 269 1.33 -22.80 9.13
N ALA A 270 0.93 -21.76 8.42
CA ALA A 270 1.87 -20.76 7.91
C ALA A 270 1.42 -19.34 8.24
N ILE A 271 2.37 -18.48 8.56
CA ILE A 271 2.16 -17.05 8.69
C ILE A 271 2.91 -16.33 7.56
N PHE A 272 2.20 -15.41 6.91
CA PHE A 272 2.72 -14.57 5.83
C PHE A 272 2.72 -13.12 6.31
N PRO A 273 3.76 -12.68 7.06
CA PRO A 273 3.82 -11.33 7.58
C PRO A 273 3.86 -10.29 6.45
N ASN A 274 3.18 -9.18 6.67
CA ASN A 274 3.36 -7.96 5.90
C ASN A 274 4.77 -7.40 6.11
N VAL A 275 5.24 -6.60 5.15
CA VAL A 275 6.45 -5.81 5.33
C VAL A 275 6.21 -4.77 6.41
N PHE A 276 6.94 -4.85 7.52
CA PHE A 276 6.62 -4.05 8.70
C PHE A 276 6.77 -2.53 8.53
N TRP A 277 7.66 -2.06 7.67
CA TRP A 277 7.82 -0.63 7.40
C TRP A 277 6.83 -0.07 6.35
N ASP A 278 6.06 -0.93 5.68
CA ASP A 278 5.07 -0.50 4.69
C ASP A 278 3.77 -0.10 5.38
N ASN A 279 3.53 1.20 5.53
CA ASN A 279 2.36 1.74 6.21
C ASN A 279 1.06 1.66 5.39
N SER A 280 0.96 0.72 4.46
CA SER A 280 -0.27 0.41 3.72
C SER A 280 -1.40 -0.12 4.63
N TYR A 281 -1.08 -0.50 5.88
CA TYR A 281 -2.02 -1.02 6.87
C TYR A 281 -2.47 0.01 7.94
N ILE A 282 -2.15 1.30 7.80
CA ILE A 282 -2.65 2.33 8.75
C ILE A 282 -4.18 2.28 8.86
N GLY A 283 -4.68 2.25 10.08
CA GLY A 283 -6.12 2.21 10.38
C GLY A 283 -6.78 0.85 10.10
N CYS A 284 -5.98 -0.22 9.98
CA CYS A 284 -6.48 -1.59 9.76
C CYS A 284 -6.51 -2.43 11.04
N ASP A 285 -6.22 -1.88 12.20
CA ASP A 285 -6.16 -2.62 13.45
C ASP A 285 -7.59 -2.96 13.92
N ILE A 286 -7.91 -4.26 14.05
CA ILE A 286 -9.23 -4.74 14.48
C ILE A 286 -9.16 -5.65 15.72
N LEU A 287 -8.42 -6.76 15.65
CA LEU A 287 -8.29 -7.76 16.72
C LEU A 287 -7.05 -7.55 17.58
N PHE A 288 -6.02 -6.93 17.00
CA PHE A 288 -4.70 -6.69 17.57
C PHE A 288 -4.38 -5.20 17.57
N GLN A 289 -3.46 -4.78 18.43
CA GLN A 289 -3.11 -3.36 18.54
C GLN A 289 -2.29 -2.84 17.35
N SER A 290 -1.63 -3.75 16.63
CA SER A 290 -0.84 -3.46 15.43
C SER A 290 -0.49 -4.75 14.70
N ASN A 291 0.03 -4.64 13.48
CA ASN A 291 0.65 -5.75 12.74
C ASN A 291 1.79 -6.42 13.55
N TYR A 292 2.59 -5.63 14.27
CA TYR A 292 3.63 -6.17 15.15
C TYR A 292 3.04 -6.98 16.31
N ASP A 293 2.02 -6.44 16.98
CA ASP A 293 1.31 -7.10 18.08
C ASP A 293 0.69 -8.44 17.64
N TRP A 294 0.05 -8.44 16.48
CA TRP A 294 -0.48 -9.65 15.84
C TRP A 294 0.60 -10.70 15.58
N PHE A 295 1.72 -10.31 14.97
CA PHE A 295 2.81 -11.21 14.65
C PHE A 295 3.39 -11.85 15.92
N VAL A 296 3.65 -11.05 16.96
CA VAL A 296 4.21 -11.52 18.24
C VAL A 296 3.25 -12.47 18.94
N GLN A 297 1.99 -12.09 19.11
CA GLN A 297 1.01 -12.92 19.83
C GLN A 297 0.68 -14.21 19.06
N THR A 298 0.63 -14.15 17.73
CA THR A 298 0.44 -15.36 16.92
C THR A 298 1.60 -16.33 17.11
N ILE A 299 2.85 -15.85 17.12
CA ILE A 299 4.02 -16.71 17.36
C ILE A 299 4.01 -17.27 18.78
N ASP A 300 3.68 -16.45 19.78
CA ASP A 300 3.61 -16.87 21.17
C ASP A 300 2.60 -18.01 21.38
N TYR A 301 1.48 -18.00 20.66
CA TYR A 301 0.55 -19.14 20.63
C TYR A 301 1.25 -20.46 20.22
N PHE A 302 2.04 -20.44 19.15
CA PHE A 302 2.74 -21.63 18.66
C PHE A 302 3.94 -22.02 19.54
N VAL A 303 4.58 -21.07 20.22
CA VAL A 303 5.59 -21.37 21.24
C VAL A 303 4.98 -22.21 22.37
N ASN A 304 3.74 -21.90 22.76
CA ASN A 304 3.03 -22.61 23.83
C ASN A 304 2.30 -23.88 23.34
N ASN A 305 2.18 -24.10 22.04
CA ASN A 305 1.47 -25.24 21.42
C ASN A 305 2.40 -26.03 20.49
N THR A 306 3.37 -26.72 21.08
CA THR A 306 4.46 -27.41 20.36
C THR A 306 4.03 -28.64 19.57
N ASN A 307 2.75 -29.03 19.62
CA ASN A 307 2.17 -30.09 18.77
C ASN A 307 1.76 -29.59 17.37
N LYS A 308 1.99 -28.31 17.06
CA LYS A 308 1.67 -27.67 15.77
C LYS A 308 2.93 -27.07 15.15
N LEU A 309 3.13 -27.30 13.86
CA LEU A 309 4.22 -26.70 13.10
C LEU A 309 3.80 -25.32 12.58
N LEU A 310 4.54 -24.26 12.91
CA LEU A 310 4.38 -22.93 12.32
C LEU A 310 5.51 -22.66 11.32
N ILE A 311 5.14 -22.31 10.09
CA ILE A 311 6.06 -21.88 9.04
C ILE A 311 5.94 -20.37 8.86
N ILE A 312 7.03 -19.65 9.09
CA ILE A 312 7.08 -18.19 8.96
C ILE A 312 7.72 -17.84 7.62
N ARG A 313 6.89 -17.48 6.63
CA ARG A 313 7.34 -17.14 5.28
C ARG A 313 7.48 -15.63 5.11
N VAL A 314 8.70 -15.13 5.30
CA VAL A 314 9.01 -13.70 5.19
C VAL A 314 8.75 -13.21 3.78
N HIS A 315 8.17 -12.01 3.66
CA HIS A 315 7.80 -11.43 2.39
C HIS A 315 9.04 -11.22 1.49
N PRO A 316 9.05 -11.68 0.22
CA PRO A 316 10.23 -11.57 -0.66
C PRO A 316 10.72 -10.13 -0.89
N ALA A 317 9.83 -9.14 -0.76
CA ALA A 317 10.18 -7.73 -0.89
C ALA A 317 11.10 -7.21 0.23
N GLU A 318 11.12 -7.81 1.43
CA GLU A 318 12.00 -7.42 2.54
C GLU A 318 13.49 -7.59 2.21
N TYR A 319 13.83 -8.37 1.18
CA TYR A 319 15.21 -8.51 0.70
C TYR A 319 15.46 -7.71 -0.58
N ARG A 320 14.46 -7.58 -1.47
CA ARG A 320 14.70 -7.19 -2.87
C ARG A 320 14.24 -5.80 -3.26
N TRP A 321 13.03 -5.40 -2.86
CA TRP A 321 12.41 -4.18 -3.41
C TRP A 321 12.69 -2.95 -2.57
N MET A 322 13.01 -3.14 -1.29
CA MET A 322 13.57 -2.16 -0.36
C MET A 322 14.02 -2.97 0.87
N LYS A 323 15.31 -3.32 0.97
CA LYS A 323 15.79 -4.23 2.02
C LYS A 323 15.39 -3.71 3.40
N SER A 324 14.62 -4.48 4.16
CA SER A 324 14.24 -4.09 5.52
C SER A 324 15.51 -4.00 6.37
N ASN A 325 15.62 -2.94 7.18
CA ASN A 325 16.67 -2.85 8.19
C ASN A 325 16.32 -3.67 9.42
N VAL A 326 15.01 -3.80 9.72
CA VAL A 326 14.44 -4.71 10.71
C VAL A 326 13.26 -5.44 10.06
N GLY A 327 13.41 -6.74 9.83
CA GLY A 327 12.39 -7.61 9.24
C GLY A 327 11.75 -8.57 10.23
N ALA A 328 10.87 -9.44 9.72
CA ALA A 328 10.18 -10.44 10.53
C ALA A 328 11.14 -11.37 11.30
N MET A 329 12.27 -11.73 10.68
CA MET A 329 13.31 -12.58 11.28
C MET A 329 14.00 -11.90 12.46
N ASP A 330 14.30 -10.61 12.35
CA ASP A 330 14.96 -9.84 13.41
C ASP A 330 14.05 -9.71 14.64
N ILE A 331 12.76 -9.43 14.41
CA ILE A 331 11.74 -9.39 15.47
C ILE A 331 11.68 -10.74 16.19
N PHE A 332 11.64 -11.85 15.45
CA PHE A 332 11.59 -13.18 16.04
C PHE A 332 12.83 -13.47 16.88
N ASN A 333 14.03 -13.28 16.31
CA ASN A 333 15.29 -13.59 17.00
C ASN A 333 15.50 -12.74 18.27
N LYS A 334 14.95 -11.51 18.32
CA LYS A 334 15.02 -10.63 19.49
C LYS A 334 14.08 -11.06 20.63
N LEU A 335 12.92 -11.65 20.30
CA LEU A 335 11.86 -11.93 21.27
C LEU A 335 11.79 -13.40 21.68
N PHE A 336 12.10 -14.31 20.77
CA PHE A 336 11.88 -15.74 20.94
C PHE A 336 13.20 -16.50 20.82
N LYS A 337 13.39 -17.48 21.69
CA LYS A 337 14.43 -18.50 21.50
C LYS A 337 14.01 -19.42 20.35
N LYS A 338 14.99 -20.02 19.68
CA LYS A 338 14.76 -21.02 18.63
C LYS A 338 13.80 -22.11 19.13
N GLN A 339 12.75 -22.37 18.38
CA GLN A 339 11.75 -23.41 18.65
C GLN A 339 11.81 -24.50 17.57
N ASP A 340 11.68 -25.76 17.97
CA ASP A 340 11.71 -26.88 17.02
C ASP A 340 10.44 -26.93 16.15
N ASN A 341 9.31 -26.46 16.66
CA ASN A 341 8.03 -26.40 15.96
C ASN A 341 7.82 -25.11 15.16
N ILE A 342 8.83 -24.26 15.05
CA ILE A 342 8.80 -23.05 14.22
C ILE A 342 9.88 -23.15 13.15
N LEU A 343 9.51 -22.94 11.89
CA LEU A 343 10.41 -22.95 10.75
C LEU A 343 10.35 -21.61 10.02
N PHE A 344 11.48 -20.91 9.96
CA PHE A 344 11.60 -19.68 9.18
C PHE A 344 12.00 -19.97 7.73
N VAL A 345 11.31 -19.30 6.80
CA VAL A 345 11.65 -19.30 5.38
C VAL A 345 12.00 -17.87 4.97
N ASP A 346 13.31 -17.58 4.94
CA ASP A 346 13.84 -16.26 4.64
C ASP A 346 13.40 -15.74 3.27
N SER A 347 13.16 -14.44 3.19
CA SER A 347 12.85 -13.64 2.01
C SER A 347 13.76 -13.90 0.79
N SER A 348 15.02 -14.26 1.01
CA SER A 348 15.98 -14.60 -0.04
C SER A 348 15.74 -15.99 -0.66
N ASN A 349 15.10 -16.91 0.08
CA ASN A 349 14.86 -18.28 -0.33
C ASN A 349 13.93 -18.32 -1.56
N PRO A 350 14.33 -18.99 -2.67
CA PRO A 350 13.54 -19.04 -3.91
C PRO A 350 12.29 -19.93 -3.81
N PHE A 351 12.10 -20.63 -2.69
CA PHE A 351 10.91 -21.41 -2.40
C PHE A 351 9.62 -20.58 -2.54
N SER A 352 8.68 -21.09 -3.33
CA SER A 352 7.41 -20.41 -3.57
C SER A 352 6.47 -20.59 -2.39
N SER A 353 5.80 -19.52 -1.96
CA SER A 353 4.76 -19.61 -0.91
C SER A 353 3.66 -20.61 -1.27
N TYR A 354 3.37 -20.77 -2.57
CA TYR A 354 2.34 -21.69 -3.07
C TYR A 354 2.72 -23.17 -2.89
N GLU A 355 4.01 -23.49 -2.73
CA GLU A 355 4.45 -24.87 -2.45
C GLU A 355 4.03 -25.34 -1.05
N LEU A 356 3.67 -24.41 -0.14
CA LEU A 356 3.14 -24.76 1.19
C LEU A 356 1.67 -25.15 1.17
N PHE A 357 0.90 -24.59 0.23
CA PHE A 357 -0.56 -24.62 0.24
C PHE A 357 -1.17 -26.02 0.43
N PRO A 358 -0.67 -27.09 -0.23
CA PRO A 358 -1.22 -28.43 -0.06
C PRO A 358 -1.13 -28.99 1.36
N TYR A 359 -0.27 -28.43 2.21
CA TYR A 359 0.02 -28.96 3.54
C TYR A 359 -0.64 -28.17 4.66
N LEU A 360 -1.25 -27.01 4.39
CA LEU A 360 -1.71 -26.08 5.43
C LEU A 360 -3.09 -26.47 5.98
N ASN A 361 -3.19 -26.61 7.31
CA ASN A 361 -4.45 -26.68 8.04
C ASN A 361 -5.04 -25.29 8.31
N GLY A 362 -4.20 -24.25 8.28
CA GLY A 362 -4.59 -22.87 8.40
C GLY A 362 -3.44 -21.92 8.06
N ALA A 363 -3.78 -20.69 7.69
CA ALA A 363 -2.82 -19.65 7.34
C ALA A 363 -3.17 -18.31 7.98
N PHE A 364 -2.14 -17.60 8.43
CA PHE A 364 -2.24 -16.33 9.13
C PHE A 364 -1.73 -15.19 8.26
N VAL A 365 -2.52 -14.14 8.13
CA VAL A 365 -2.16 -12.89 7.45
C VAL A 365 -2.63 -11.70 8.29
N TYR A 366 -1.95 -10.57 8.22
CA TYR A 366 -2.49 -9.36 8.85
C TYR A 366 -3.59 -8.76 7.99
N ASN A 367 -3.19 -8.15 6.87
CA ASN A 367 -4.11 -7.65 5.85
C ASN A 367 -3.63 -7.94 4.41
N GLY A 368 -2.67 -8.86 4.28
CA GLY A 368 -2.01 -9.19 3.03
C GLY A 368 -2.97 -9.75 1.98
N THR A 369 -2.75 -9.35 0.73
CA THR A 369 -3.58 -9.80 -0.39
C THR A 369 -3.39 -11.26 -0.73
N ILE A 370 -2.28 -11.90 -0.28
CA ILE A 370 -2.06 -13.35 -0.35
C ILE A 370 -3.23 -14.16 0.24
N GLY A 371 -4.03 -13.53 1.13
CA GLY A 371 -5.28 -14.08 1.61
C GLY A 371 -6.24 -14.49 0.48
N THR A 372 -6.27 -13.78 -0.65
CA THR A 372 -7.13 -14.16 -1.79
C THR A 372 -6.70 -15.48 -2.43
N GLU A 373 -5.41 -15.72 -2.52
CA GLU A 373 -4.84 -16.98 -3.00
C GLU A 373 -5.10 -18.13 -2.01
N LEU A 374 -5.03 -17.87 -0.70
CA LEU A 374 -5.34 -18.85 0.35
C LEU A 374 -6.81 -19.25 0.32
N LEU A 375 -7.71 -18.26 0.26
CA LEU A 375 -9.15 -18.45 0.13
C LEU A 375 -9.52 -19.26 -1.12
N TYR A 376 -8.86 -18.98 -2.25
CA TYR A 376 -9.11 -19.70 -3.50
C TYR A 376 -8.77 -21.20 -3.40
N ASN A 377 -7.73 -21.52 -2.62
CA ASN A 377 -7.25 -22.89 -2.39
C ASN A 377 -7.93 -23.58 -1.19
N ASP A 378 -9.04 -23.04 -0.66
CA ASP A 378 -9.79 -23.59 0.47
C ASP A 378 -8.94 -23.78 1.74
N ILE A 379 -7.96 -22.88 1.96
CA ILE A 379 -7.14 -22.88 3.17
C ILE A 379 -7.80 -21.96 4.22
N PRO A 380 -8.07 -22.48 5.43
CA PRO A 380 -8.58 -21.67 6.54
C PRO A 380 -7.73 -20.44 6.79
N LEU A 381 -8.33 -19.26 6.69
CA LEU A 381 -7.63 -17.98 6.73
C LEU A 381 -7.93 -17.26 8.04
N PHE A 382 -6.87 -16.93 8.75
CA PHE A 382 -6.89 -16.14 9.98
C PHE A 382 -6.35 -14.73 9.68
N SER A 383 -7.26 -13.79 9.43
CA SER A 383 -6.93 -12.37 9.19
C SER A 383 -6.85 -11.60 10.51
N GLY A 384 -5.67 -11.10 10.88
CA GLY A 384 -5.46 -10.33 12.12
C GLY A 384 -5.86 -8.85 12.03
N GLY A 385 -5.78 -8.28 10.83
CA GLY A 385 -6.13 -6.89 10.52
C GLY A 385 -7.30 -6.79 9.53
N LEU A 386 -7.79 -5.57 9.31
CA LEU A 386 -8.80 -5.24 8.32
C LEU A 386 -8.25 -5.53 6.92
N SER A 387 -8.76 -6.58 6.30
CA SER A 387 -8.33 -7.04 4.99
C SER A 387 -9.24 -6.55 3.86
N PRO A 388 -8.75 -6.48 2.60
CA PRO A 388 -9.56 -6.06 1.46
C PRO A 388 -10.78 -6.94 1.20
N TYR A 389 -10.83 -8.15 1.75
CA TYR A 389 -11.92 -9.12 1.62
C TYR A 389 -12.87 -9.18 2.84
N HIS A 390 -12.68 -8.33 3.87
CA HIS A 390 -13.65 -8.16 4.96
C HIS A 390 -14.92 -7.43 4.51
N ASN A 391 -15.99 -7.61 5.29
CA ASN A 391 -17.34 -7.08 5.10
C ASN A 391 -17.96 -7.45 3.74
N LYS A 392 -17.59 -8.62 3.20
CA LYS A 392 -18.06 -9.13 1.90
C LYS A 392 -18.57 -10.55 1.94
N LYS A 393 -18.59 -11.18 3.13
CA LYS A 393 -18.83 -12.61 3.32
C LYS A 393 -17.89 -13.41 2.40
N ILE A 394 -16.59 -13.31 2.63
CA ILE A 394 -15.55 -14.00 1.84
C ILE A 394 -14.65 -14.79 2.78
N CYS A 395 -14.12 -14.14 3.81
CA CYS A 395 -13.39 -14.81 4.89
C CYS A 395 -14.21 -14.78 6.17
N TYR A 396 -13.87 -15.67 7.10
CA TYR A 396 -14.41 -15.66 8.44
C TYR A 396 -13.94 -14.39 9.17
N GLU A 397 -14.86 -13.69 9.82
CA GLU A 397 -14.59 -12.46 10.57
C GLU A 397 -14.75 -12.75 12.05
N PHE A 398 -13.63 -12.75 12.77
CA PHE A 398 -13.60 -13.07 14.19
C PHE A 398 -14.20 -11.93 15.01
N LYS A 399 -15.00 -12.29 16.01
CA LYS A 399 -15.60 -11.38 16.97
C LYS A 399 -14.56 -10.74 17.88
N ASP A 400 -13.62 -11.54 18.35
CA ASP A 400 -12.57 -11.12 19.26
C ASP A 400 -11.32 -12.01 19.14
N LYS A 401 -10.27 -11.62 19.86
CA LYS A 401 -8.99 -12.32 19.88
C LYS A 401 -9.10 -13.72 20.49
N GLN A 402 -10.04 -13.96 21.41
CA GLN A 402 -10.20 -15.28 22.01
C GLN A 402 -10.72 -16.26 20.97
N GLU A 403 -11.78 -15.89 20.24
CA GLU A 403 -12.31 -16.71 19.13
C GLU A 403 -11.26 -16.95 18.04
N TYR A 404 -10.42 -15.96 17.73
CA TYR A 404 -9.32 -16.09 16.79
C TYR A 404 -8.37 -17.25 17.13
N PHE A 405 -7.97 -17.37 18.40
CA PHE A 405 -7.07 -18.43 18.84
C PHE A 405 -7.80 -19.76 19.07
N ASP A 406 -9.01 -19.75 19.60
CA ASP A 406 -9.80 -20.96 19.85
C ASP A 406 -10.08 -21.74 18.54
N LEU A 407 -10.35 -21.02 17.45
CA LEU A 407 -10.63 -21.64 16.15
C LEU A 407 -9.39 -22.24 15.46
N ILE A 408 -8.17 -22.03 15.98
CA ILE A 408 -6.98 -22.74 15.49
C ILE A 408 -7.10 -24.25 15.74
N GLU A 409 -7.78 -24.65 16.83
CA GLU A 409 -8.05 -26.08 17.11
C GLU A 409 -9.16 -26.65 16.23
N ASN A 410 -9.99 -25.80 15.60
CA ASN A 410 -11.11 -26.22 14.76
C ASN A 410 -11.20 -25.40 13.47
N THR A 411 -10.18 -25.51 12.62
CA THR A 411 -10.09 -24.76 11.36
C THR A 411 -11.16 -25.15 10.34
N GLN A 412 -11.86 -26.27 10.54
CA GLN A 412 -12.92 -26.75 9.67
C GLN A 412 -14.09 -25.77 9.60
N VAL A 413 -14.44 -25.11 10.73
CA VAL A 413 -15.49 -24.08 10.77
C VAL A 413 -15.19 -22.94 9.80
N ILE A 414 -13.94 -22.47 9.81
CA ILE A 414 -13.48 -21.40 8.90
C ILE A 414 -13.51 -21.89 7.46
N LYS A 415 -13.05 -23.13 7.20
CA LYS A 415 -13.03 -23.74 5.87
C LYS A 415 -14.41 -23.83 5.24
N GLU A 416 -15.39 -24.28 6.02
CA GLU A 416 -16.78 -24.44 5.57
C GLU A 416 -17.38 -23.09 5.21
N PHE A 417 -17.23 -22.09 6.09
CA PHE A 417 -17.68 -20.73 5.82
C PHE A 417 -17.08 -20.18 4.51
N GLN A 418 -15.78 -20.33 4.29
CA GLN A 418 -15.11 -19.84 3.09
C GLN A 418 -15.60 -20.53 1.82
N LYS A 419 -15.83 -21.86 1.88
CA LYS A 419 -16.35 -22.64 0.75
C LYS A 419 -17.76 -22.26 0.36
N GLU A 420 -18.64 -22.05 1.34
CA GLU A 420 -20.01 -21.58 1.11
C GLU A 420 -20.05 -20.21 0.43
N ASN A 421 -19.00 -19.41 0.62
CA ASN A 421 -18.92 -18.03 0.16
C ASN A 421 -17.97 -17.84 -1.04
N LYS A 422 -17.62 -18.91 -1.74
CA LYS A 422 -16.59 -18.89 -2.81
C LYS A 422 -16.98 -18.02 -4.00
N ASP A 423 -18.27 -17.87 -4.30
CA ASP A 423 -18.74 -16.98 -5.37
C ASP A 423 -18.40 -15.51 -5.09
N ASN A 424 -18.50 -15.08 -3.83
CA ASN A 424 -18.12 -13.72 -3.44
C ASN A 424 -16.61 -13.50 -3.62
N LEU A 425 -15.79 -14.52 -3.36
CA LEU A 425 -14.35 -14.45 -3.64
C LEU A 425 -14.08 -14.21 -5.12
N TYR A 426 -14.73 -14.96 -6.01
CA TYR A 426 -14.54 -14.81 -7.45
C TYR A 426 -14.93 -13.42 -7.93
N LYS A 427 -16.10 -12.94 -7.52
CA LYS A 427 -16.56 -11.58 -7.82
C LYS A 427 -15.59 -10.54 -7.27
N PHE A 428 -15.07 -10.76 -6.06
CA PHE A 428 -14.16 -9.82 -5.41
C PHE A 428 -12.80 -9.72 -6.10
N VAL A 429 -12.20 -10.85 -6.49
CA VAL A 429 -10.91 -10.83 -7.21
C VAL A 429 -11.08 -10.17 -8.58
N ASN A 430 -12.20 -10.42 -9.28
CA ASN A 430 -12.53 -9.71 -10.51
C ASN A 430 -12.70 -8.21 -10.25
N TYR A 431 -13.47 -7.83 -9.23
CA TYR A 431 -13.63 -6.43 -8.81
C TYR A 431 -12.29 -5.74 -8.52
N LEU A 432 -11.45 -6.33 -7.68
CA LEU A 432 -10.18 -5.77 -7.25
C LEU A 432 -9.25 -5.51 -8.43
N LEU A 433 -9.23 -6.38 -9.43
CA LEU A 433 -8.28 -6.31 -10.53
C LEU A 433 -8.83 -5.58 -11.77
N ASN A 434 -10.12 -5.74 -12.09
CA ASN A 434 -10.72 -5.21 -13.32
C ASN A 434 -11.61 -4.00 -13.13
N TYR A 435 -12.08 -3.72 -11.91
CA TYR A 435 -12.93 -2.57 -11.65
C TYR A 435 -12.18 -1.54 -10.81
N LYS A 436 -11.49 -1.96 -9.76
CA LYS A 436 -10.82 -1.04 -8.83
C LYS A 436 -9.60 -0.32 -9.40
N ILE A 437 -8.92 -0.94 -10.36
CA ILE A 437 -7.71 -0.41 -10.98
C ILE A 437 -8.06 0.13 -12.37
N VAL A 438 -7.92 1.45 -12.55
CA VAL A 438 -8.17 2.12 -13.83
C VAL A 438 -6.88 2.07 -14.67
N PRO A 439 -6.85 1.36 -15.81
CA PRO A 439 -5.67 1.32 -16.67
C PRO A 439 -5.52 2.66 -17.40
N ILE A 440 -4.27 3.11 -17.56
CA ILE A 440 -3.96 4.34 -18.27
C ILE A 440 -2.98 4.02 -19.41
N SER A 441 -3.33 4.44 -20.63
CA SER A 441 -2.61 4.12 -21.85
C SER A 441 -1.15 4.57 -21.85
N PHE A 442 -0.81 5.70 -21.21
CA PHE A 442 0.58 6.15 -21.18
C PHE A 442 1.44 5.48 -20.11
N LEU A 443 0.90 4.55 -19.32
CA LEU A 443 1.67 3.75 -18.38
C LEU A 443 2.06 2.40 -19.00
N SER A 444 3.23 1.89 -18.61
CA SER A 444 3.77 0.62 -19.10
C SER A 444 3.00 -0.56 -18.49
N GLU A 445 2.65 -1.52 -19.35
CA GLU A 445 2.07 -2.80 -18.93
C GLU A 445 3.13 -3.77 -18.38
N HIS A 446 4.41 -3.43 -18.48
CA HIS A 446 5.50 -4.30 -18.03
C HIS A 446 6.20 -3.79 -16.78
N GLU A 447 6.32 -2.46 -16.64
CA GLU A 447 7.11 -1.83 -15.59
C GLU A 447 6.27 -0.83 -14.81
N ARG A 448 6.19 -1.03 -13.49
CA ARG A 448 5.40 -0.18 -12.60
C ARG A 448 5.91 1.27 -12.66
N CYS A 449 4.97 2.23 -12.67
CA CYS A 449 5.24 3.68 -12.70
C CYS A 449 6.02 4.18 -13.93
N LYS A 450 6.26 3.34 -14.95
CA LYS A 450 6.99 3.76 -16.15
C LYS A 450 6.05 4.34 -17.19
N VAL A 451 6.39 5.53 -17.68
CA VAL A 451 5.63 6.23 -18.74
C VAL A 451 6.12 5.81 -20.13
N ARG A 452 5.18 5.59 -21.05
CA ARG A 452 5.41 5.32 -22.48
C ARG A 452 5.49 6.63 -23.26
N LEU A 453 6.67 7.27 -23.27
CA LEU A 453 6.88 8.56 -23.94
C LEU A 453 6.84 8.50 -25.48
N HIS A 454 6.85 7.31 -26.07
CA HIS A 454 6.79 7.12 -27.54
C HIS A 454 5.36 7.15 -28.10
N LEU A 455 4.34 7.25 -27.24
CA LEU A 455 2.95 7.33 -27.71
C LEU A 455 2.66 8.69 -28.33
N SER A 456 1.82 8.71 -29.35
CA SER A 456 1.37 9.97 -29.95
C SER A 456 0.56 10.77 -28.93
N ASN A 457 0.68 12.11 -28.96
CA ASN A 457 -0.14 13.00 -28.13
C ASN A 457 -1.64 12.73 -28.33
N LYS A 458 -2.06 12.37 -29.56
CA LYS A 458 -3.43 12.01 -29.87
C LYS A 458 -3.88 10.75 -29.11
N THR A 459 -3.01 9.75 -29.01
CA THR A 459 -3.28 8.51 -28.26
C THR A 459 -3.46 8.79 -26.78
N ILE A 460 -2.60 9.63 -26.20
CA ILE A 460 -2.63 9.97 -24.78
C ILE A 460 -3.86 10.83 -24.44
N LEU A 461 -4.17 11.83 -25.26
CA LEU A 461 -5.27 12.79 -25.01
C LEU A 461 -6.66 12.26 -25.39
N ASN A 462 -6.75 11.11 -26.06
CA ASN A 462 -8.00 10.43 -26.38
C ASN A 462 -8.17 9.13 -25.58
N ASP A 463 -7.43 8.99 -24.47
CA ASP A 463 -7.59 7.87 -23.56
C ASP A 463 -8.92 8.00 -22.81
N GLN A 464 -9.87 7.10 -23.12
CA GLN A 464 -11.20 7.08 -22.51
C GLN A 464 -11.15 6.90 -21.00
N ASN A 465 -10.15 6.20 -20.47
CA ASN A 465 -9.97 6.04 -19.02
C ASN A 465 -9.51 7.36 -18.39
N LEU A 466 -8.63 8.11 -19.07
CA LEU A 466 -8.23 9.45 -18.62
C LEU A 466 -9.42 10.41 -18.65
N ASP A 467 -10.31 10.30 -19.64
CA ASP A 467 -11.56 11.07 -19.70
C ASP A 467 -12.52 10.69 -18.57
N TYR A 468 -12.60 9.41 -18.23
CA TYR A 468 -13.40 8.95 -17.10
C TYR A 468 -12.85 9.40 -15.74
N ILE A 469 -11.53 9.39 -15.57
CA ILE A 469 -10.88 9.95 -14.39
C ILE A 469 -11.24 11.44 -14.26
N SER A 470 -11.12 12.22 -15.33
CA SER A 470 -11.54 13.63 -15.34
C SER A 470 -13.03 13.78 -15.03
N TYR A 471 -13.89 12.93 -15.58
CA TYR A 471 -15.33 12.92 -15.26
C TYR A 471 -15.58 12.71 -13.77
N CYS A 472 -14.90 11.74 -13.13
CA CYS A 472 -15.00 11.49 -11.69
C CYS A 472 -14.43 12.65 -10.85
N LEU A 473 -13.38 13.31 -11.34
CA LEU A 473 -12.82 14.51 -10.71
C LEU A 473 -13.72 15.73 -10.91
N ILE A 474 -14.63 15.74 -11.88
CA ILE A 474 -15.50 16.89 -12.19
C ILE A 474 -16.87 16.80 -11.50
N ASN A 475 -17.43 15.60 -11.34
CA ASN A 475 -18.81 15.40 -10.88
C ASN A 475 -18.87 15.03 -9.39
N ASP A 476 -19.81 15.65 -8.66
CA ASP A 476 -19.81 15.60 -7.19
C ASP A 476 -20.63 14.45 -6.57
N GLY A 477 -21.43 13.70 -7.32
CA GLY A 477 -22.33 12.67 -6.77
C GLY A 477 -22.34 11.37 -7.56
N ASN A 478 -22.14 10.24 -6.87
CA ASN A 478 -22.28 8.85 -7.34
C ASN A 478 -21.28 8.32 -8.39
N SER A 479 -20.33 9.12 -8.88
CA SER A 479 -19.27 8.59 -9.75
C SER A 479 -18.24 7.82 -8.91
N TYR A 480 -18.15 6.52 -9.15
CA TYR A 480 -17.13 5.66 -8.58
C TYR A 480 -16.01 5.49 -9.58
N PHE A 481 -14.77 5.78 -9.22
CA PHE A 481 -13.62 5.46 -10.08
C PHE A 481 -13.61 3.99 -10.51
N GLN A 482 -14.25 3.13 -9.72
CA GLN A 482 -14.41 1.69 -9.94
C GLN A 482 -15.43 1.31 -11.03
N HIS A 483 -16.24 2.26 -11.53
CA HIS A 483 -17.28 2.04 -12.55
C HIS A 483 -16.81 2.38 -13.98
N TRP A 484 -15.51 2.58 -14.16
CA TRP A 484 -14.91 2.98 -15.45
C TRP A 484 -15.21 2.00 -16.59
N LYS A 485 -15.20 0.70 -16.32
CA LYS A 485 -15.46 -0.34 -17.33
C LYS A 485 -16.89 -0.21 -17.88
N THR A 486 -17.89 -0.08 -17.01
CA THR A 486 -19.30 0.06 -17.41
C THR A 486 -19.54 1.37 -18.16
N TYR A 487 -19.00 2.48 -17.65
CA TYR A 487 -19.15 3.79 -18.30
C TYR A 487 -18.60 3.83 -19.73
N ILE A 488 -17.48 3.14 -19.99
CA ILE A 488 -16.88 3.09 -21.32
C ILE A 488 -17.69 2.21 -22.28
N HIS A 489 -18.32 1.14 -21.78
CA HIS A 489 -19.18 0.30 -22.63
C HIS A 489 -20.50 0.97 -23.03
N GLU A 490 -20.99 1.93 -22.24
CA GLU A 490 -22.25 2.67 -22.50
C GLU A 490 -22.09 3.90 -23.41
N LYS A 491 -20.86 4.32 -23.69
CA LYS A 491 -20.53 5.48 -24.55
C LYS A 491 -19.89 5.06 -25.87
#